data_AF-A0A9D7DBH2-F1
#
_entry.id   AF-A0A9D7DBH2-F1
#
_cell.length_a   1.000
_cell.length_b   1.000
_cell.length_c   1.000
_cell.angle_alpha   90.00
_cell.angle_beta   90.00
_cell.angle_gamma   90.00
#
_symmetry.space_group_name_H-M   'P 1'
#
loop_
_entity.id
_entity.type
_entity.pdbx_description
1 polymer ?
#
loop_
_entity_poly.entity_id
_entity_poly.type
_entity_poly.pdbx_seq_one_letter_code
_entity_poly.pdbx_strand_id
1 'polypeptide(L)'
;MRFALIATTAAAVVAVPFALAAAGPQMSSNEFLAAVRCTAYEDVSGAEVTAAKYELNAEGRHQTAETWATAEAEASAIALQAVNSQTDADQAMLRSQRAAACSTADLAQGEGGANAA
;
A
#
# COMPACT_ATOMS: atom_id res chain seq x y z
N MET A 1 -0.89 4.44 -43.25
CA MET A 1 0.16 5.10 -42.44
C MET A 1 -0.03 4.66 -41.00
N ARG A 2 0.97 3.99 -40.42
CA ARG A 2 0.92 3.50 -39.03
C ARG A 2 1.84 4.40 -38.22
N PHE A 3 1.29 5.27 -37.39
CA PHE A 3 2.06 6.09 -36.46
C PHE A 3 2.03 5.43 -35.10
N ALA A 4 3.20 4.93 -34.70
CA ALA A 4 3.50 4.55 -33.33
C ALA A 4 3.63 5.82 -32.49
N LEU A 5 3.00 5.83 -31.32
CA LEU A 5 3.36 6.75 -30.24
C LEU A 5 3.53 5.92 -28.98
N ILE A 6 4.80 5.64 -28.68
CA ILE A 6 5.26 5.11 -27.40
C ILE A 6 5.17 6.30 -26.44
N ALA A 7 4.17 6.29 -25.56
CA ALA A 7 4.06 7.24 -24.47
C ALA A 7 5.03 6.80 -23.36
N THR A 8 6.29 7.21 -23.48
CA THR A 8 7.28 7.11 -22.41
C THR A 8 6.93 8.16 -21.36
N THR A 9 6.14 7.79 -20.36
CA THR A 9 5.84 8.68 -19.23
C THR A 9 7.08 8.78 -18.34
N ALA A 10 7.78 9.91 -18.42
CA ALA A 10 8.85 10.28 -17.51
C ALA A 10 8.25 10.49 -16.11
N ALA A 11 8.63 9.64 -15.16
CA ALA A 11 8.38 9.86 -13.74
C ALA A 11 9.25 11.05 -13.29
N ALA A 12 8.62 12.20 -13.04
CA ALA A 12 9.27 13.32 -12.40
C ALA A 12 9.44 13.00 -10.90
N VAL A 13 10.64 12.56 -10.53
CA VAL A 13 11.07 12.46 -9.12
C VAL A 13 11.26 13.88 -8.61
N VAL A 14 10.20 14.49 -8.10
CA VAL A 14 10.29 15.78 -7.41
C VAL A 14 10.80 15.51 -6.00
N ALA A 15 12.07 15.81 -5.77
CA ALA A 15 12.64 15.97 -4.45
C ALA A 15 11.92 17.13 -3.75
N VAL A 16 11.04 16.83 -2.79
CA VAL A 16 10.43 17.85 -1.93
C VAL A 16 11.33 18.03 -0.69
N PRO A 17 11.89 19.23 -0.44
CA PRO A 17 12.66 19.50 0.75
C PRO A 17 11.73 19.74 1.95
N PHE A 18 12.06 19.09 3.06
CA PHE A 18 11.53 19.22 4.42
C PHE A 18 10.79 20.53 4.74
N ALA A 19 9.46 20.46 4.76
CA ALA A 19 8.63 21.31 5.60
C ALA A 19 7.94 20.42 6.63
N LEU A 20 8.37 20.53 7.88
CA LEU A 20 7.73 19.94 9.06
C LEU A 20 6.31 20.52 9.20
N ALA A 21 5.35 19.90 8.54
CA ALA A 21 4.02 19.72 9.10
C ALA A 21 3.97 18.27 9.56
N ALA A 22 3.95 18.02 10.86
CA ALA A 22 3.64 16.72 11.47
C ALA A 22 2.14 16.37 11.29
N ALA A 23 1.63 16.64 10.10
CA ALA A 23 0.30 16.43 9.59
C ALA A 23 0.45 16.32 8.07
N GLY A 24 1.04 15.21 7.61
CA GLY A 24 0.76 14.76 6.25
C GLY A 24 -0.76 14.51 6.13
N PRO A 25 -1.31 14.39 4.90
CA PRO A 25 -2.70 13.98 4.74
C PRO A 25 -2.95 12.72 5.58
N GLN A 26 -3.81 12.84 6.60
CA GLN A 26 -4.19 11.72 7.45
C GLN A 26 -4.99 10.75 6.59
N MET A 27 -4.57 9.48 6.57
CA MET A 27 -5.25 8.48 5.75
C MET A 27 -6.66 8.26 6.29
N SER A 28 -7.63 8.14 5.40
CA SER A 28 -8.92 7.58 5.79
C SER A 28 -8.73 6.14 6.31
N SER A 29 -9.62 5.65 7.16
CA SER A 29 -9.49 4.29 7.70
C SER A 29 -9.43 3.23 6.59
N ASN A 30 -10.10 3.45 5.46
CA ASN A 30 -10.04 2.55 4.31
C ASN A 30 -8.69 2.63 3.57
N GLU A 31 -8.14 3.83 3.40
CA GLU A 31 -6.79 4.03 2.84
C GLU A 31 -5.73 3.36 3.70
N PHE A 32 -5.82 3.54 5.02
CA PHE A 32 -4.92 2.93 5.98
C PHE A 32 -4.97 1.39 5.90
N LEU A 33 -6.17 0.80 5.91
CA LEU A 33 -6.32 -0.66 5.78
C LEU A 33 -5.82 -1.18 4.43
N ALA A 34 -6.11 -0.49 3.33
CA ALA A 34 -5.60 -0.86 2.02
C ALA A 34 -4.07 -0.84 1.95
N ALA A 35 -3.45 0.20 2.52
CA ALA A 35 -2.00 0.33 2.58
C ALA A 35 -1.36 -0.76 3.44
N VAL A 36 -1.91 -1.04 4.64
CA VAL A 36 -1.44 -2.14 5.50
C VAL A 36 -1.51 -3.48 4.78
N ARG A 37 -2.61 -3.77 4.08
CA ARG A 37 -2.74 -5.02 3.30
C ARG A 37 -1.71 -5.12 2.18
N CYS A 38 -1.49 -4.04 1.42
CA CYS A 38 -0.46 -4.04 0.38
C CYS A 38 0.93 -4.29 0.99
N THR A 39 1.31 -3.53 2.02
CA THR A 39 2.60 -3.69 2.70
C THR A 39 2.78 -5.08 3.30
N ALA A 40 1.72 -5.69 3.85
CA ALA A 40 1.77 -7.06 4.35
C ALA A 40 2.02 -8.08 3.22
N TYR A 41 1.39 -7.92 2.05
CA TYR A 41 1.67 -8.79 0.90
C TYR A 41 3.06 -8.55 0.30
N GLU A 42 3.57 -7.32 0.34
CA GLU A 42 4.94 -6.99 -0.09
C GLU A 42 5.97 -7.65 0.83
N ASP A 43 5.77 -7.55 2.14
CA ASP A 43 6.62 -8.16 3.18
C ASP A 43 6.77 -9.68 2.98
N VAL A 44 5.65 -10.40 2.85
CA VAL A 44 5.67 -11.85 2.64
C VAL A 44 6.20 -12.25 1.27
N SER A 45 6.25 -11.32 0.31
CA SER A 45 6.90 -11.53 -0.98
C SER A 45 8.41 -11.26 -0.97
N GLY A 46 8.95 -10.82 0.17
CA GLY A 46 10.37 -10.52 0.37
C GLY A 46 10.80 -9.13 -0.07
N ALA A 47 9.86 -8.20 -0.28
CA ALA A 47 10.18 -6.81 -0.56
C ALA A 47 10.71 -6.12 0.71
N GLU A 48 11.55 -5.10 0.53
CA GLU A 48 11.98 -4.23 1.62
C GLU A 48 10.84 -3.25 1.95
N VAL A 49 10.28 -3.36 3.15
CA VAL A 49 9.10 -2.58 3.56
C VAL A 49 9.27 -1.87 4.90
N THR A 50 10.51 -1.74 5.41
CA THR A 50 10.76 -1.20 6.76
C THR A 50 10.31 0.26 6.87
N ALA A 51 10.57 1.06 5.83
CA ALA A 51 10.12 2.45 5.77
C ALA A 51 8.59 2.56 5.74
N ALA A 52 7.92 1.78 4.88
CA ALA A 52 6.46 1.75 4.77
C ALA A 52 5.79 1.33 6.10
N LYS A 53 6.33 0.30 6.77
CA LYS A 53 5.85 -0.12 8.10
C LYS A 53 6.00 0.98 9.15
N TYR A 54 7.11 1.73 9.12
CA TYR A 54 7.31 2.85 10.04
C TYR A 54 6.27 3.96 9.82
N GLU A 55 6.02 4.32 8.57
CA GLU A 55 5.03 5.33 8.19
C GLU A 55 3.60 4.91 8.58
N LEU A 56 3.23 3.66 8.30
CA LEU A 56 1.92 3.11 8.69
C LEU A 56 1.76 3.03 10.21
N ASN A 57 2.82 2.70 10.95
CA ASN A 57 2.77 2.72 12.41
C ASN A 57 2.57 4.15 12.96
N ALA A 58 3.16 5.16 12.30
CA ALA A 58 2.94 6.54 12.67
C ALA A 58 1.49 6.96 12.38
N GLU A 59 0.98 6.64 11.20
CA GLU A 59 -0.41 6.91 10.78
C GLU A 59 -1.42 6.22 11.69
N GLY A 60 -1.16 4.98 12.08
CA GLY A 60 -2.03 4.21 12.98
C GLY A 60 -2.27 4.85 14.34
N ARG A 61 -1.38 5.74 14.80
CA ARG A 61 -1.59 6.52 16.04
C ARG A 61 -2.74 7.52 15.91
N HIS A 62 -3.14 7.84 14.68
CA HIS A 62 -4.24 8.73 14.37
C HIS A 62 -5.53 7.97 14.02
N GLN A 63 -5.48 6.64 13.94
CA GLN A 63 -6.62 5.78 13.65
C GLN A 63 -7.38 5.40 14.93
N THR A 64 -8.63 4.94 14.76
CA THR A 64 -9.39 4.38 15.88
C THR A 64 -8.79 3.05 16.34
N ALA A 65 -8.99 2.68 17.61
CA ALA A 65 -8.55 1.39 18.13
C ALA A 65 -9.14 0.21 17.34
N GLU A 66 -10.39 0.35 16.87
CA GLU A 66 -11.05 -0.65 16.03
C GLU A 66 -10.37 -0.80 14.66
N THR A 67 -10.02 0.31 14.02
CA THR A 67 -9.29 0.31 12.73
C THR A 67 -7.92 -0.32 12.89
N TRP A 68 -7.20 0.02 13.97
CA TRP A 68 -5.89 -0.57 14.26
C TRP A 68 -5.96 -2.09 14.49
N ALA A 69 -6.93 -2.55 15.31
CA ALA A 69 -7.13 -3.98 15.54
C ALA A 69 -7.48 -4.74 14.25
N THR A 70 -8.26 -4.12 13.37
CA THR A 70 -8.59 -4.67 12.04
C THR A 70 -7.34 -4.78 11.18
N ALA A 71 -6.50 -3.74 11.14
CA ALA A 71 -5.25 -3.72 10.39
C ALA A 71 -4.29 -4.83 10.85
N GLU A 72 -4.14 -5.00 12.16
CA GLU A 72 -3.29 -6.05 12.76
C GLU A 72 -3.81 -7.45 12.42
N ALA A 73 -5.12 -7.65 12.49
CA ALA A 73 -5.76 -8.92 12.14
C ALA A 73 -5.55 -9.26 10.65
N GLU A 74 -5.70 -8.29 9.74
CA GLU A 74 -5.48 -8.49 8.30
C GLU A 74 -4.01 -8.81 7.99
N ALA A 75 -3.07 -8.05 8.54
CA ALA A 75 -1.64 -8.30 8.35
C ALA A 75 -1.24 -9.70 8.87
N SER A 76 -1.75 -10.08 10.04
CA SER A 76 -1.52 -11.42 10.61
C SER A 76 -2.12 -12.53 9.76
N ALA A 77 -3.34 -12.34 9.23
CA ALA A 77 -3.98 -13.30 8.34
C ALA A 77 -3.19 -13.50 7.05
N ILE A 78 -2.64 -12.43 6.46
CA ILE A 78 -1.79 -12.50 5.27
C ILE A 78 -0.49 -13.26 5.57
N ALA A 79 0.16 -12.97 6.70
CA ALA A 79 1.37 -13.68 7.12
C ALA A 79 1.09 -15.19 7.30
N LEU A 80 -0.02 -15.54 7.95
CA LEU A 80 -0.44 -16.95 8.10
C LEU A 80 -0.74 -17.59 6.75
N GLN A 81 -1.43 -16.89 5.84
CA GLN A 81 -1.71 -17.39 4.50
C GLN A 81 -0.40 -17.69 3.74
N ALA A 82 0.59 -16.79 3.84
CA ALA A 82 1.89 -16.97 3.22
C ALA A 82 2.64 -18.19 3.75
N VAL A 83 2.68 -18.36 5.08
CA VAL A 83 3.33 -19.52 5.73
C VAL A 83 2.65 -20.84 5.34
N ASN A 84 1.32 -20.84 5.17
CA ASN A 84 0.57 -22.04 4.83
C ASN A 84 0.49 -22.34 3.31
N SER A 85 1.01 -21.45 2.46
CA SER A 85 0.98 -21.60 1.00
C SER A 85 2.12 -22.51 0.53
N GLN A 86 1.79 -23.79 0.32
CA GLN A 86 2.78 -24.84 0.05
C GLN A 86 2.83 -25.27 -1.42
N THR A 87 1.87 -24.84 -2.25
CA THR A 87 1.83 -25.21 -3.66
C THR A 87 2.10 -24.01 -4.57
N ASP A 88 2.54 -24.28 -5.81
CA ASP A 88 2.70 -23.24 -6.83
C ASP A 88 1.40 -22.49 -7.12
N ALA A 89 0.26 -23.18 -7.00
CA ALA A 89 -1.06 -22.59 -7.16
C ALA A 89 -1.37 -21.59 -6.05
N ASP A 90 -1.08 -21.94 -4.79
CA ASP A 90 -1.26 -21.03 -3.64
C ASP A 90 -0.37 -19.80 -3.77
N GLN A 91 0.88 -20.01 -4.20
CA GLN A 91 1.84 -18.93 -4.45
C GLN A 91 1.40 -18.02 -5.61
N ALA A 92 0.75 -18.56 -6.65
CA ALA A 92 0.17 -17.76 -7.72
C ALA A 92 -1.04 -16.95 -7.23
N MET A 93 -1.88 -17.56 -6.38
CA MET A 93 -3.02 -16.89 -5.75
C MET A 93 -2.56 -15.75 -4.83
N LEU A 94 -1.51 -15.94 -4.04
CA LEU A 94 -0.89 -14.88 -3.22
C LEU A 94 -0.41 -13.70 -4.07
N ARG A 95 0.29 -13.99 -5.18
CA ARG A 95 0.73 -12.95 -6.12
C ARG A 95 -0.43 -12.16 -6.72
N SER A 96 -1.53 -12.84 -7.05
CA SER A 96 -2.75 -12.20 -7.54
C SER A 96 -3.41 -11.31 -6.47
N GLN A 97 -3.49 -11.79 -5.22
CA GLN A 97 -4.06 -11.04 -4.11
C GLN A 97 -3.22 -9.80 -3.78
N ARG A 98 -1.88 -9.92 -3.82
CA ARG A 98 -0.98 -8.77 -3.70
C ARG A 98 -1.28 -7.70 -4.74
N ALA A 99 -1.37 -8.09 -6.02
CA ALA A 99 -1.64 -7.15 -7.09
C ALA A 99 -2.97 -6.40 -6.88
N ALA A 100 -4.02 -7.10 -6.45
CA ALA A 100 -5.30 -6.49 -6.13
C ALA A 100 -5.22 -5.53 -4.94
N ALA A 101 -4.58 -5.95 -3.84
CA ALA A 101 -4.42 -5.14 -2.64
C ALA A 101 -3.63 -3.85 -2.91
N CYS A 102 -2.50 -3.95 -3.63
CA CYS A 102 -1.66 -2.80 -3.93
C CYS A 102 -2.30 -1.86 -4.96
N SER A 103 -2.99 -2.37 -5.97
CA SER A 103 -3.76 -1.53 -6.89
C SER A 103 -4.88 -0.74 -6.17
N THR A 104 -5.46 -1.31 -5.12
CA THR A 104 -6.48 -0.63 -4.31
C THR A 104 -5.85 0.44 -3.42
N ALA A 105 -4.65 0.19 -2.88
CA ALA A 105 -3.90 1.19 -2.11
C ALA A 105 -3.50 2.39 -2.99
N ASP A 106 -3.06 2.15 -4.23
CA ASP A 106 -2.73 3.22 -5.20
C ASP A 106 -3.95 4.11 -5.52
N LEU A 107 -5.13 3.50 -5.69
CA LEU A 107 -6.38 4.22 -5.93
C LEU A 107 -6.81 5.06 -4.72
N ALA A 108 -6.64 4.50 -3.52
CA ALA A 108 -7.00 5.18 -2.27
C ALA A 108 -6.10 6.41 -2.01
N GLN A 109 -4.82 6.36 -2.42
CA GLN A 109 -3.93 7.53 -2.38
C GLN A 109 -4.25 8.60 -3.44
N GLY A 110 -4.90 8.21 -4.55
CA GLY A 110 -5.26 9.10 -5.65
C GLY A 110 -6.48 10.00 -5.39
N GLU A 111 -7.38 9.61 -4.49
CA GLU A 111 -8.61 10.38 -4.19
C GLU A 111 -8.34 11.67 -3.40
N GLY A 112 -7.20 11.78 -2.70
CA GLY A 112 -6.75 13.01 -2.04
C GLY A 112 -6.18 14.09 -2.97
N GLY A 113 -5.83 13.73 -4.22
CA GLY A 113 -5.21 14.64 -5.20
C GLY A 113 -6.18 15.32 -6.16
N ALA A 114 -7.42 14.83 -6.29
CA ALA A 114 -8.38 15.32 -7.29
C ALA A 114 -9.14 16.59 -6.88
N ASN A 115 -8.98 17.07 -5.64
CA ASN A 115 -9.65 18.28 -5.12
C ASN A 115 -8.71 19.50 -4.96
N ALA A 116 -7.54 19.48 -5.60
CA ALA A 116 -6.63 20.63 -5.69
C ALA A 116 -6.47 21.06 -7.17
N ALA A 117 -7.57 21.52 -7.78
CA ALA A 117 -7.56 22.20 -9.08
C ALA A 117 -8.47 23.43 -9.03
#